data_AF-A0A967JE79-F1
#
_entry.id   AF-A0A967JE79-F1
#
_cell.length_a   1.000
_cell.length_b   1.000
_cell.length_c   1.000
_cell.angle_alpha   90.00
_cell.angle_beta   90.00
_cell.angle_gamma   90.00
#
_symmetry.space_group_name_H-M   'P 1'
#
loop_
_entity.id
_entity.type
_entity.pdbx_description
1 polymer ?
#
loop_
_entity_poly.entity_id
_entity_poly.type
_entity_poly.pdbx_seq_one_letter_code
_entity_poly.pdbx_strand_id
1 'polypeptide(L)'
;VIDELTEAERRTRYNDVITLQFCVNYGGRAELADAAGALAADAVAGKVRPDRVTDRTLARYLYNPDLSDVDLFVRSSGEQRTSNF
;
A
#
# COMPACT_ATOMS: atom_id res chain seq x y z
N VAL A 1 -13.98 -8.24 -11.03
CA VAL A 1 -12.81 -7.33 -11.11
C VAL A 1 -11.63 -7.89 -10.34
N ILE A 2 -11.80 -8.31 -9.08
CA ILE A 2 -10.71 -8.92 -8.30
C ILE A 2 -10.12 -10.13 -9.02
N ASP A 3 -10.95 -11.08 -9.48
CA ASP A 3 -10.47 -12.30 -10.17
C ASP A 3 -9.61 -11.98 -11.41
N GLU A 4 -10.00 -10.98 -12.19
CA GLU A 4 -9.27 -10.54 -13.39
C GLU A 4 -7.90 -9.94 -13.05
N LEU A 5 -7.82 -9.14 -11.98
CA LEU A 5 -6.57 -8.56 -11.52
C LEU A 5 -5.64 -9.62 -10.94
N THR A 6 -6.16 -10.59 -10.21
CA THR A 6 -5.39 -11.73 -9.68
C THR A 6 -4.79 -12.57 -10.82
N GLU A 7 -5.57 -12.84 -11.86
CA GLU A 7 -5.06 -13.56 -13.04
C GLU A 7 -4.02 -12.72 -13.80
N ALA A 8 -4.23 -11.41 -13.94
CA ALA A 8 -3.26 -10.52 -14.56
C ALA A 8 -1.93 -10.51 -13.78
N GLU A 9 -1.96 -10.35 -12.46
CA GLU A 9 -0.79 -10.42 -11.58
C GLU A 9 -0.05 -11.75 -11.75
N ARG A 10 -0.77 -12.88 -11.73
CA ARG A 10 -0.18 -14.21 -11.91
C ARG A 10 0.54 -14.34 -13.25
N ARG A 11 -0.04 -13.78 -14.31
CA ARG A 11 0.53 -13.82 -15.67
C ARG A 11 1.75 -12.92 -15.83
N THR A 12 1.86 -11.84 -15.06
CA THR A 12 2.95 -10.84 -15.20
C THR A 12 4.01 -10.90 -14.10
N ARG A 13 3.87 -11.78 -13.10
CA ARG A 13 4.75 -11.88 -11.91
C ARG A 13 6.26 -11.98 -12.14
N TYR A 14 6.69 -12.37 -13.35
CA TYR A 14 8.11 -12.49 -13.71
C TYR A 14 8.59 -11.38 -14.66
N ASN A 15 7.73 -10.43 -15.01
CA ASN A 15 8.13 -9.26 -15.78
C ASN A 15 8.92 -8.30 -14.89
N ASP A 16 9.92 -7.65 -15.45
CA ASP A 16 10.89 -6.80 -14.73
C ASP A 16 11.09 -5.42 -15.35
N VAL A 17 10.42 -5.12 -16.47
CA VAL A 17 10.52 -3.81 -17.15
C VAL A 17 9.78 -2.71 -16.38
N ILE A 18 8.58 -3.02 -15.87
CA ILE A 18 7.73 -2.07 -15.13
C ILE A 18 6.77 -2.82 -14.20
N THR A 19 6.55 -2.27 -13.02
CA THR A 19 5.44 -2.64 -12.13
C THR A 19 4.33 -1.59 -12.27
N LEU A 20 3.15 -2.03 -12.68
CA LEU A 20 1.96 -1.18 -12.79
C LEU A 20 1.00 -1.48 -11.64
N GLN A 21 0.79 -0.51 -10.75
CA GLN A 21 -0.17 -0.63 -9.65
C GLN A 21 -1.57 -0.19 -10.06
N PHE A 22 -2.53 -1.10 -9.96
CA PHE A 22 -3.95 -0.82 -10.20
C PHE A 22 -4.71 -0.62 -8.89
N CYS A 23 -4.97 0.65 -8.55
CA CYS A 23 -5.66 1.03 -7.32
C CYS A 23 -7.19 1.04 -7.52
N VAL A 24 -7.86 -0.09 -7.31
CA VAL A 24 -9.33 -0.23 -7.41
C VAL A 24 -9.96 -0.24 -6.02
N ASN A 25 -10.95 0.63 -5.79
CA ASN A 25 -11.55 0.85 -4.46
C ASN A 25 -10.48 1.22 -3.39
N TYR A 26 -9.43 1.91 -3.82
CA TYR A 26 -8.33 2.33 -2.96
C TYR A 26 -8.63 3.64 -2.23
N GLY A 27 -8.11 3.77 -1.03
CA GLY A 27 -7.97 5.05 -0.34
C GLY A 27 -6.90 4.97 0.74
N GLY A 28 -5.95 5.91 0.74
CA GLY A 28 -4.77 5.85 1.62
C GLY A 28 -5.11 5.83 3.11
N ARG A 29 -6.16 6.55 3.55
CA ARG A 29 -6.64 6.45 4.94
C ARG A 29 -7.17 5.07 5.33
N ALA A 30 -7.80 4.34 4.41
CA ALA A 30 -8.29 2.99 4.69
C ALA A 30 -7.12 2.03 4.84
N GLU A 31 -6.15 2.11 3.94
CA GLU A 31 -4.90 1.34 4.03
C GLU A 31 -4.15 1.62 5.33
N LEU A 32 -3.99 2.89 5.72
CA LEU A 32 -3.36 3.26 6.98
C LEU A 32 -4.11 2.71 8.20
N ALA A 33 -5.44 2.67 8.17
CA ALA A 33 -6.24 2.12 9.25
C ALA A 33 -6.05 0.60 9.38
N ASP A 34 -6.03 -0.12 8.27
CA ASP A 34 -5.78 -1.56 8.23
C ASP A 34 -4.36 -1.88 8.71
N ALA A 35 -3.36 -1.14 8.22
CA ALA A 35 -1.96 -1.28 8.61
C ALA A 35 -1.77 -1.02 10.12
N ALA A 36 -2.39 0.04 10.65
CA ALA A 36 -2.35 0.35 12.07
C ALA A 36 -3.02 -0.74 12.93
N GLY A 37 -4.15 -1.29 12.46
CA GLY A 37 -4.84 -2.39 13.13
C GLY A 37 -3.98 -3.66 13.22
N ALA A 38 -3.33 -4.04 12.11
CA ALA A 38 -2.42 -5.17 12.06
C ALA A 38 -1.17 -4.98 12.95
N LEU A 39 -0.57 -3.79 12.89
CA LEU A 39 0.56 -3.42 13.74
C LEU A 39 0.19 -3.48 15.24
N ALA A 40 -0.99 -2.98 15.60
CA ALA A 40 -1.48 -3.02 16.98
C ALA A 40 -1.69 -4.46 17.47
N ALA A 41 -2.24 -5.34 16.63
CA ALA A 41 -2.40 -6.76 16.96
C ALA A 41 -1.06 -7.45 17.23
N ASP A 42 -0.05 -7.19 16.39
CA ASP A 42 1.30 -7.74 16.58
C ASP A 42 2.02 -7.15 17.80
N ALA A 43 1.74 -5.88 18.14
CA ALA A 43 2.25 -5.27 19.37
C ALA A 43 1.64 -5.91 20.63
N VAL A 44 0.32 -6.14 20.65
CA VAL A 44 -0.37 -6.86 21.74
C VAL A 44 0.14 -8.30 21.87
N ALA A 45 0.45 -8.95 20.75
CA ALA A 45 1.04 -10.28 20.73
C ALA A 45 2.53 -10.32 21.14
N GLY A 46 3.15 -9.17 21.41
CA GLY A 46 4.56 -9.05 21.81
C GLY A 46 5.56 -9.26 20.66
N LYS A 47 5.11 -9.32 19.40
CA LYS A 47 5.99 -9.47 18.23
C LYS A 47 6.64 -8.15 17.83
N VAL A 48 5.95 -7.03 18.07
CA VAL A 48 6.46 -5.68 17.85
C VAL A 48 6.50 -4.93 19.17
N ARG A 49 7.62 -4.27 19.43
CA ARG A 49 7.75 -3.37 20.57
C ARG A 49 7.25 -1.97 20.19
N PRO A 50 6.24 -1.41 20.89
CA PRO A 50 5.70 -0.09 20.56
C PRO A 50 6.75 1.02 20.52
N ASP A 51 7.74 0.98 21.42
CA ASP A 51 8.83 1.96 21.51
C ASP A 51 9.89 1.82 20.39
N ARG A 52 9.74 0.81 19.51
CA ARG A 52 10.60 0.56 18.36
C ARG A 52 9.87 0.73 17.02
N VAL A 53 8.62 1.18 17.04
CA VAL A 53 7.86 1.47 15.82
C VAL A 53 8.48 2.66 15.11
N THR A 54 8.67 2.50 13.79
CA THR A 54 9.17 3.53 12.88
C THR A 54 8.25 3.60 11.66
N ASP A 55 8.48 4.60 10.80
CA ASP A 55 7.90 4.66 9.45
C ASP A 55 8.13 3.38 8.65
N ARG A 56 9.35 2.82 8.70
CA ARG A 56 9.70 1.53 8.08
C ARG A 56 8.95 0.35 8.69
N THR A 57 8.63 0.41 9.98
CA THR A 57 7.80 -0.61 10.62
C THR A 57 6.40 -0.55 10.06
N LEU A 58 5.79 0.63 10.00
CA LEU A 58 4.45 0.83 9.46
C LEU A 58 4.36 0.44 7.98
N ALA A 59 5.37 0.80 7.17
CA ALA A 59 5.42 0.48 5.74
C ALA A 59 5.26 -1.02 5.44
N ARG A 60 5.75 -1.90 6.33
CA ARG A 60 5.61 -3.36 6.21
C ARG A 60 4.18 -3.87 6.35
N TYR A 61 3.28 -3.05 6.91
CA TYR A 61 1.87 -3.38 7.10
C TYR A 61 0.95 -2.75 6.04
N LEU A 62 1.49 -1.95 5.10
CA LEU A 62 0.74 -1.45 3.95
C LEU A 62 0.38 -2.59 2.99
N TYR A 63 -0.57 -2.37 2.08
CA TYR A 63 -1.04 -3.41 1.17
C TYR A 63 0.06 -3.92 0.24
N ASN A 64 1.02 -3.06 -0.11
CA ASN A 64 2.23 -3.46 -0.84
C ASN A 64 3.50 -2.83 -0.21
N PRO A 65 4.22 -3.57 0.64
CA PRO A 65 5.37 -3.03 1.39
C PRO A 65 6.63 -2.86 0.54
N ASP A 66 6.69 -3.45 -0.66
CA ASP A 66 7.83 -3.34 -1.58
C ASP A 66 7.68 -2.16 -2.55
N LEU A 67 6.53 -1.46 -2.51
CA LEU A 67 6.28 -0.29 -3.32
C LEU A 67 7.19 0.86 -2.89
N SER A 68 7.89 1.45 -3.85
CA SER A 68 8.73 2.63 -3.62
C SER A 68 7.89 3.89 -3.45
N ASP A 69 8.47 4.92 -2.85
CA ASP A 69 7.83 6.23 -2.69
C ASP A 69 7.44 6.84 -4.04
N VAL A 70 6.37 7.65 -4.04
CA VAL A 70 5.91 8.37 -5.23
C VAL A 70 6.76 9.63 -5.44
N ASP A 71 7.59 9.63 -6.48
CA ASP A 71 8.39 10.81 -6.85
C ASP A 71 7.57 11.89 -7.58
N LEU A 72 6.60 11.49 -8.41
CA LEU A 72 5.80 12.37 -9.24
C LEU A 72 4.31 12.03 -9.14
N PHE A 73 3.53 12.98 -8.63
CA PHE A 73 2.07 12.88 -8.57
C PHE A 73 1.44 13.71 -9.69
N VAL A 74 0.80 13.05 -10.66
CA VAL A 74 0.11 13.73 -11.77
C VAL A 74 -1.41 13.61 -11.60
N ARG A 75 -2.09 14.76 -11.68
CA ARG A 75 -3.56 14.83 -11.68
C ARG A 75 -4.06 15.64 -12.88
N SER A 76 -4.88 15.01 -13.71
CA SER A 76 -5.51 15.65 -14.85
C SER A 76 -6.70 16.53 -14.42
N SER A 77 -7.42 17.09 -15.40
CA SER A 77 -8.62 17.93 -15.23
C SER A 77 -8.46 19.25 -14.47
N GLY A 78 -7.26 19.63 -14.03
CA GLY A 78 -6.96 20.95 -13.42
C GLY A 78 -7.22 21.06 -11.92
N GLU A 79 -7.73 20.01 -11.28
CA GLU A 79 -8.03 20.01 -9.84
C GLU A 79 -6.75 19.86 -9.00
N GLN A 80 -6.60 20.67 -7.95
CA GLN A 80 -5.42 20.66 -7.07
C GLN A 80 -5.72 20.01 -5.72
N ARG A 81 -5.80 18.68 -5.70
CA ARG A 81 -5.97 17.88 -4.47
C ARG A 81 -5.46 16.46 -4.71
N THR A 82 -5.08 15.74 -3.65
CA THR A 82 -4.71 14.31 -3.75
C THR A 82 -5.93 13.39 -3.71
N SER A 83 -7.05 13.85 -3.14
CA SER A 83 -8.30 13.07 -3.02
C SER A 83 -8.13 11.72 -2.32
N ASN A 84 -7.31 11.67 -1.26
CA ASN A 84 -7.04 10.44 -0.49
C ASN A 84 -6.35 9.34 -1.31
N PHE A 85 -5.74 9.71 -2.44
CA PHE A 85 -4.72 8.92 -3.09
C PHE A 85 -3.37 9.14 -2.38
#